data_AF-A0A7X7PF33-F1
#
_entry.id   AF-A0A7X7PF33-F1
#
_cell.length_a   1.000
_cell.length_b   1.000
_cell.length_c   1.000
_cell.angle_alpha   90.00
_cell.angle_beta   90.00
_cell.angle_gamma   90.00
#
_symmetry.space_group_name_H-M   'P 1'
#
loop_
_entity.id
_entity.type
_entity.pdbx_description
1 polymer ?
#
loop_
_entity_poly.entity_id
_entity_poly.type
_entity_poly.pdbx_seq_one_letter_code
_entity_poly.pdbx_strand_id
1 'polypeptide(L)'
;MRAPDLARVVAVVAVAAAAAACAPAPKPIEYGTDICTHCRMSIVDDRYGAELVTRTGLTHTFDSIECLADYVLRMEDPASVHSLWVTSFQHPGELIAIEDALFLHSEMLRSPMGANLTAFRRDAITPIALVDSFGGVVLSWDEVLDHVRRNGHTHAHDGAIQAGALPASGHDVHSRHAVVEHTVDQAGPP
;
A
#
# COMPACT_ATOMS: atom_id res chain seq x y z
N MET A 1 23.59 -33.19 -42.13
CA MET A 1 22.71 -33.78 -41.10
C MET A 1 21.76 -34.74 -41.80
N ARG A 2 21.58 -35.97 -41.31
CA ARG A 2 20.58 -36.88 -41.90
C ARG A 2 19.19 -36.42 -41.43
N ALA A 3 18.15 -36.59 -42.25
CA ALA A 3 16.76 -36.24 -41.89
C ALA A 3 16.30 -36.70 -40.48
N PRO A 4 16.65 -37.92 -39.99
CA PRO A 4 16.34 -38.34 -38.62
C PRO A 4 17.07 -37.56 -37.51
N ASP A 5 18.24 -36.97 -37.78
CA ASP A 5 18.96 -36.15 -36.81
C ASP A 5 18.32 -34.76 -36.69
N LEU A 6 17.85 -34.20 -37.82
CA LEU A 6 17.10 -32.93 -37.82
C LEU A 6 15.76 -33.05 -37.09
N ALA A 7 15.03 -34.15 -37.29
CA ALA A 7 13.76 -34.41 -36.60
C ALA A 7 13.93 -34.54 -35.08
N ARG A 8 15.03 -35.17 -34.62
CA ARG A 8 15.37 -35.27 -33.20
C ARG A 8 15.75 -33.92 -32.58
N VAL A 9 16.54 -33.12 -33.30
CA VAL A 9 16.91 -31.76 -32.86
C VAL A 9 15.66 -30.87 -32.76
N VAL A 10 14.77 -30.92 -33.76
CA VAL A 10 13.50 -30.16 -33.74
C VAL A 10 12.61 -30.59 -32.57
N ALA A 11 12.50 -31.90 -32.28
CA ALA A 11 11.72 -32.39 -31.15
C ALA A 11 12.29 -31.93 -29.79
N VAL A 12 13.62 -31.98 -29.61
CA VAL A 12 14.27 -31.51 -28.38
C VAL A 12 14.08 -30.00 -28.18
N VAL A 13 14.23 -29.20 -29.25
CA VAL A 13 14.00 -27.75 -29.21
C VAL A 13 12.53 -27.44 -28.91
N ALA A 14 11.58 -28.16 -29.50
CA ALA A 14 10.16 -27.97 -29.24
C ALA A 14 9.77 -28.31 -27.79
N VAL A 15 10.34 -29.37 -27.21
CA VAL A 15 10.12 -29.74 -25.81
C VAL A 15 10.74 -28.71 -24.86
N ALA A 16 11.94 -28.20 -25.16
CA ALA A 16 12.58 -27.14 -24.37
C ALA A 16 11.78 -25.82 -24.42
N ALA A 17 11.27 -25.45 -25.59
CA ALA A 17 10.43 -24.25 -25.75
C ALA A 17 9.09 -24.38 -25.02
N ALA A 18 8.47 -25.57 -25.03
CA ALA A 18 7.24 -25.83 -24.29
C ALA A 18 7.44 -25.77 -22.77
N ALA A 19 8.59 -26.20 -22.25
CA ALA A 19 8.93 -26.10 -20.84
C ALA A 19 9.16 -24.66 -20.37
N ALA A 20 9.70 -23.79 -21.24
CA ALA A 20 9.91 -22.37 -20.93
C ALA A 20 8.62 -21.53 -20.89
N ALA A 21 7.56 -21.97 -21.58
CA ALA A 21 6.28 -21.26 -21.63
C ALA A 21 5.44 -21.38 -20.34
N CYS A 22 5.87 -22.18 -19.36
CA CYS A 22 5.13 -22.42 -18.11
C CYS A 22 5.69 -21.63 -16.90
N ALA A 23 6.44 -20.54 -17.15
CA ALA A 23 6.96 -19.71 -16.08
C ALA A 23 5.84 -18.84 -15.46
N PRO A 24 5.72 -18.78 -14.12
CA PRO A 24 4.82 -17.84 -13.46
C PRO A 24 5.13 -16.39 -13.87
N ALA A 25 4.10 -15.66 -14.30
CA ALA A 25 4.21 -14.29 -14.78
C ALA A 25 2.95 -13.50 -14.38
N PRO A 26 3.05 -12.17 -14.24
CA PRO A 26 1.89 -11.35 -13.96
C PRO A 26 0.89 -11.39 -15.11
N LYS A 27 -0.38 -11.15 -14.80
CA LYS A 27 -1.44 -11.00 -15.79
C LYS A 27 -2.03 -9.59 -15.69
N PRO A 28 -2.44 -8.99 -16.81
CA PRO A 28 -3.16 -7.72 -16.77
C PRO A 28 -4.37 -7.80 -15.82
N ILE A 29 -4.56 -6.77 -15.01
CA ILE A 29 -5.77 -6.61 -14.20
C ILE A 29 -6.89 -6.14 -15.14
N GLU A 30 -8.01 -6.86 -15.15
CA GLU A 30 -9.18 -6.48 -15.94
C GLU A 30 -10.03 -5.49 -15.14
N TYR A 31 -9.69 -4.20 -15.24
CA TYR A 31 -10.36 -3.12 -14.52
C TYR A 31 -11.87 -3.06 -14.80
N GLY A 32 -12.65 -2.87 -13.74
CA GLY A 32 -14.11 -2.94 -13.75
C GLY A 32 -14.69 -4.36 -13.71
N THR A 33 -13.85 -5.40 -13.83
CA THR A 33 -14.26 -6.81 -13.85
C THR A 33 -13.64 -7.61 -12.71
N ASP A 34 -12.32 -7.49 -12.52
CA ASP A 34 -11.60 -8.22 -11.49
C ASP A 34 -12.01 -7.77 -10.08
N ILE A 35 -12.02 -8.73 -9.15
CA ILE A 35 -12.39 -8.50 -7.75
C ILE A 35 -11.13 -8.61 -6.89
N CYS A 36 -10.90 -7.60 -6.07
CA CYS A 36 -9.80 -7.60 -5.12
C CYS A 36 -9.91 -8.80 -4.18
N THR A 37 -8.81 -9.55 -4.07
CA THR A 37 -8.69 -10.72 -3.20
C THR A 37 -8.87 -10.35 -1.73
N HIS A 38 -8.43 -9.15 -1.33
CA HIS A 38 -8.44 -8.66 0.03
C HIS A 38 -9.78 -8.00 0.43
N CYS A 39 -10.15 -6.88 -0.18
CA CYS A 39 -11.35 -6.10 0.22
C CYS A 39 -12.66 -6.59 -0.43
N ARG A 40 -12.58 -7.53 -1.39
CA ARG A 40 -13.73 -8.11 -2.11
C ARG A 40 -14.56 -7.10 -2.94
N MET A 41 -14.03 -5.90 -3.16
CA MET A 41 -14.59 -4.91 -4.08
C MET A 41 -14.03 -5.09 -5.49
N SER A 42 -14.76 -4.60 -6.50
CA SER A 42 -14.27 -4.53 -7.88
C SER A 42 -13.09 -3.58 -7.99
N ILE A 43 -12.06 -3.98 -8.75
CA ILE A 43 -10.88 -3.16 -9.00
C ILE A 43 -11.20 -2.19 -10.14
N VAL A 44 -11.28 -0.89 -9.85
CA VAL A 44 -11.79 0.09 -10.81
C VAL A 44 -10.78 1.17 -11.19
N ASP A 45 -9.84 1.50 -10.31
CA ASP A 45 -8.87 2.56 -10.53
C ASP A 45 -7.55 1.99 -11.03
N ASP A 46 -7.27 2.21 -12.31
CA ASP A 46 -6.10 1.70 -13.01
C ASP A 46 -4.79 2.35 -12.59
N ARG A 47 -4.80 3.27 -11.63
CA ARG A 47 -3.58 3.88 -11.08
C ARG A 47 -3.03 3.14 -9.86
N TYR A 48 -3.84 2.28 -9.22
CA TYR A 48 -3.53 1.73 -7.89
C TYR A 48 -3.55 0.19 -7.82
N GLY A 49 -4.04 -0.49 -8.86
CA GLY A 49 -4.13 -1.94 -8.88
C GLY A 49 -2.81 -2.63 -8.56
N ALA A 50 -2.87 -3.80 -7.93
CA ALA A 50 -1.70 -4.61 -7.61
C ALA A 50 -1.97 -6.10 -7.83
N GLU A 51 -0.92 -6.89 -7.99
CA GLU A 51 -1.02 -8.34 -8.24
C GLU A 51 0.06 -9.11 -7.47
N LEU A 52 -0.33 -10.28 -6.93
CA LEU A 52 0.58 -11.29 -6.40
C LEU A 52 0.53 -12.51 -7.31
N VAL A 53 1.70 -12.98 -7.73
CA VAL A 53 1.87 -14.22 -8.49
C VAL A 53 2.47 -15.27 -7.56
N THR A 54 1.85 -16.45 -7.46
CA THR A 54 2.41 -17.57 -6.69
C THR A 54 3.40 -18.38 -7.51
N ARG A 55 4.22 -19.22 -6.86
CA ARG A 55 5.13 -20.17 -7.52
C ARG A 55 4.41 -21.20 -8.39
N THR A 56 3.12 -21.42 -8.18
CA THR A 56 2.27 -22.29 -9.01
C THR A 56 1.64 -21.56 -10.19
N GLY A 57 1.85 -20.24 -10.33
CA GLY A 57 1.29 -19.41 -11.40
C GLY A 57 -0.13 -18.92 -11.16
N LEU A 58 -0.66 -19.05 -9.94
CA LEU A 58 -1.93 -18.43 -9.55
C LEU A 58 -1.71 -16.93 -9.35
N THR A 59 -2.63 -16.13 -9.85
CA THR A 59 -2.63 -14.68 -9.69
C THR A 59 -3.72 -14.25 -8.72
N HIS A 60 -3.37 -13.32 -7.82
CA HIS A 60 -4.28 -12.65 -6.91
C HIS A 60 -4.21 -11.16 -7.19
N THR A 61 -5.34 -10.54 -7.52
CA THR A 61 -5.40 -9.11 -7.83
C THR A 61 -5.92 -8.31 -6.64
N PHE A 62 -5.52 -7.05 -6.56
CA PHE A 62 -5.81 -6.14 -5.46
C PHE A 62 -6.17 -4.75 -5.97
N ASP A 63 -7.12 -4.09 -5.29
CA ASP A 63 -7.61 -2.76 -5.66
C ASP A 63 -6.60 -1.65 -5.33
N SER A 64 -5.65 -1.93 -4.45
CA SER A 64 -4.66 -0.97 -3.96
C SER A 64 -3.42 -1.66 -3.38
N ILE A 65 -2.37 -0.87 -3.19
CA ILE A 65 -1.09 -1.31 -2.62
C ILE A 65 -1.27 -1.77 -1.17
N GLU A 66 -2.09 -1.06 -0.39
CA GLU A 66 -2.42 -1.42 1.00
C GLU A 66 -3.17 -2.75 1.11
N CYS A 67 -4.05 -3.06 0.16
CA CYS A 67 -4.71 -4.38 0.10
C CYS A 67 -3.70 -5.50 -0.13
N LEU A 68 -2.75 -5.31 -1.05
CA LEU A 68 -1.68 -6.27 -1.29
C LEU A 68 -0.78 -6.41 -0.05
N ALA A 69 -0.38 -5.30 0.55
CA ALA A 69 0.49 -5.28 1.72
C ALA A 69 -0.16 -5.99 2.92
N ASP A 70 -1.41 -5.68 3.26
CA ASP A 70 -2.12 -6.34 4.37
C ASP A 70 -2.35 -7.83 4.09
N TYR A 71 -2.61 -8.20 2.82
CA TYR A 71 -2.69 -9.61 2.43
C TYR A 71 -1.36 -10.33 2.68
N VAL A 72 -0.23 -9.80 2.18
CA VAL A 72 1.11 -10.37 2.37
C VAL A 72 1.49 -10.49 3.84
N LEU A 73 1.18 -9.48 4.66
CA LEU A 73 1.44 -9.48 6.10
C LEU A 73 0.70 -10.61 6.85
N ARG A 74 -0.41 -11.09 6.31
CA ARG A 74 -1.26 -12.14 6.92
C ARG A 74 -1.04 -13.52 6.30
N MET A 75 -0.19 -13.65 5.29
CA MET A 75 0.08 -14.93 4.65
C MET A 75 0.79 -15.89 5.61
N GLU A 76 0.26 -17.11 5.72
CA GLU A 76 0.89 -18.18 6.49
C GLU A 76 2.16 -18.72 5.81
N ASP A 77 2.18 -18.73 4.47
CA ASP A 77 3.32 -19.20 3.67
C ASP A 77 3.80 -18.12 2.67
N PRO A 78 4.63 -17.15 3.12
CA PRO A 78 5.25 -16.18 2.22
C PRO A 78 6.18 -16.83 1.17
N ALA A 79 6.69 -18.04 1.42
CA ALA A 79 7.57 -18.72 0.46
C ALA A 79 6.82 -19.20 -0.78
N SER A 80 5.49 -19.30 -0.73
CA SER A 80 4.63 -19.58 -1.88
C SER A 80 4.60 -18.45 -2.93
N VAL A 81 5.02 -17.23 -2.56
CA VAL A 81 5.04 -16.07 -3.45
C VAL A 81 6.19 -16.20 -4.45
N HIS A 82 5.88 -15.96 -5.73
CA HIS A 82 6.86 -15.85 -6.80
C HIS A 82 7.26 -14.39 -7.03
N SER A 83 6.28 -13.50 -7.21
CA SER A 83 6.52 -12.07 -7.45
C SER A 83 5.33 -11.21 -7.06
N LEU A 84 5.61 -9.94 -6.79
CA LEU A 84 4.62 -8.92 -6.45
C LEU A 84 4.71 -7.78 -7.45
N TRP A 85 3.55 -7.25 -7.83
CA TRP A 85 3.42 -6.24 -8.88
C TRP A 85 2.48 -5.15 -8.44
N VAL A 86 2.75 -3.94 -8.87
CA VAL A 86 1.94 -2.75 -8.60
C VAL A 86 1.78 -1.96 -9.88
N THR A 87 0.69 -1.21 -10.00
CA THR A 87 0.49 -0.36 -11.17
C THR A 87 1.29 0.92 -11.05
N SER A 88 1.94 1.33 -12.13
CA SER A 88 2.62 2.62 -12.19
C SER A 88 1.62 3.77 -12.30
N PHE A 89 1.67 4.72 -11.37
CA PHE A 89 0.83 5.92 -11.45
C PHE A 89 1.08 6.76 -12.72
N GLN A 90 2.30 6.69 -13.27
CA GLN A 90 2.69 7.41 -14.50
C GLN A 90 2.11 6.74 -15.76
N HIS A 91 1.86 5.43 -15.67
CA HIS A 91 1.35 4.61 -16.76
C HIS A 91 0.22 3.71 -16.21
N PRO A 92 -0.99 4.27 -16.02
CA PRO A 92 -2.10 3.51 -15.46
C PRO A 92 -2.38 2.24 -16.26
N GLY A 93 -2.66 1.15 -15.55
CA GLY A 93 -2.79 -0.21 -16.08
C GLY A 93 -1.47 -0.97 -16.31
N GLU A 94 -0.30 -0.33 -16.31
CA GLU A 94 1.00 -1.00 -16.44
C GLU A 94 1.48 -1.57 -15.10
N LEU A 95 1.51 -2.90 -15.00
CA LEU A 95 2.11 -3.60 -13.86
C LEU A 95 3.63 -3.56 -13.93
N ILE A 96 4.26 -3.09 -12.85
CA ILE A 96 5.70 -3.11 -12.61
C ILE A 96 6.02 -3.96 -11.40
N ALA A 97 7.17 -4.62 -11.40
CA ALA A 97 7.62 -5.41 -10.26
C ALA A 97 7.89 -4.49 -9.07
N ILE A 98 7.63 -4.96 -7.84
CA ILE A 98 7.80 -4.15 -6.63
C ILE A 98 9.26 -3.67 -6.46
N GLU A 99 10.22 -4.43 -6.96
CA GLU A 99 11.64 -4.11 -6.97
C GLU A 99 11.95 -2.88 -7.84
N ASP A 100 11.18 -2.70 -8.92
CA ASP A 100 11.29 -1.58 -9.86
C ASP A 100 10.41 -0.37 -9.45
N ALA A 101 9.67 -0.49 -8.35
CA ALA A 101 8.78 0.55 -7.85
C ALA A 101 9.43 1.44 -6.78
N LEU A 102 9.05 2.72 -6.76
CA LEU A 102 9.16 3.65 -5.63
C LEU A 102 7.77 3.94 -5.11
N PHE A 103 7.60 3.94 -3.79
CA PHE A 103 6.31 4.21 -3.16
C PHE A 103 6.29 5.62 -2.59
N LEU A 104 5.15 6.30 -2.70
CA LEU A 104 4.89 7.57 -2.06
C LEU A 104 3.66 7.43 -1.16
N HIS A 105 3.81 7.81 0.11
CA HIS A 105 2.70 8.06 1.01
C HIS A 105 2.39 9.56 1.00
N SER A 106 1.28 9.96 0.41
CA SER A 106 0.88 11.38 0.31
C SER A 106 -0.63 11.57 0.30
N GLU A 107 -1.14 12.42 1.20
CA GLU A 107 -2.56 12.80 1.24
C GLU A 107 -3.06 13.48 -0.05
N MET A 108 -2.16 13.98 -0.91
CA MET A 108 -2.53 14.53 -2.23
C MET A 108 -2.95 13.43 -3.22
N LEU A 109 -2.51 12.20 -3.01
CA LEU A 109 -2.77 11.05 -3.88
C LEU A 109 -3.54 9.98 -3.09
N ARG A 110 -4.86 10.09 -3.12
CA ARG A 110 -5.73 9.18 -2.36
C ARG A 110 -5.95 7.88 -3.11
N SER A 111 -5.45 6.79 -2.53
CA SER A 111 -5.70 5.43 -3.00
C SER A 111 -7.15 5.00 -2.73
N PRO A 112 -7.70 4.01 -3.48
CA PRO A 112 -9.07 3.52 -3.30
C PRO A 112 -9.42 3.11 -1.88
N MET A 113 -8.43 2.57 -1.15
CA MET A 113 -8.58 2.08 0.22
C MET A 113 -7.96 3.02 1.26
N GLY A 114 -7.76 4.29 0.91
CA GLY A 114 -7.55 5.39 1.85
C GLY A 114 -6.20 5.43 2.58
N ALA A 115 -5.27 4.51 2.31
CA ALA A 115 -3.92 4.54 2.88
C ALA A 115 -3.00 5.55 2.19
N ASN A 116 -3.45 6.21 1.11
CA ASN A 116 -2.70 7.22 0.38
C ASN A 116 -1.35 6.74 -0.16
N LEU A 117 -1.28 5.45 -0.52
CA LEU A 117 -0.09 4.82 -1.09
C LEU A 117 -0.18 4.80 -2.61
N THR A 118 0.87 5.29 -3.26
CA THR A 118 0.97 5.35 -4.73
C THR A 118 2.32 4.82 -5.19
N ALA A 119 2.35 4.02 -6.26
CA ALA A 119 3.58 3.48 -6.84
C ALA A 119 4.00 4.25 -8.09
N PHE A 120 5.30 4.43 -8.25
CA PHE A 120 5.94 5.05 -9.40
C PHE A 120 7.07 4.17 -9.91
N ARG A 121 7.38 4.27 -11.19
CA ARG A 121 8.57 3.61 -11.74
C ARG A 121 9.83 4.28 -11.19
N ARG A 122 10.72 3.48 -10.58
CA ARG A 122 11.95 3.98 -9.95
C ARG A 122 12.89 4.67 -10.93
N ASP A 123 12.89 4.26 -12.20
CA ASP A 123 13.72 4.81 -13.27
C ASP A 123 13.13 6.07 -13.93
N ALA A 124 11.85 6.35 -13.71
CA ALA A 124 11.13 7.42 -14.40
C ALA A 124 11.05 8.73 -13.60
N ILE A 125 11.25 8.71 -12.29
CA ILE A 125 11.17 9.89 -11.43
C ILE A 125 12.07 9.77 -10.20
N THR A 126 12.67 10.88 -9.77
CA THR A 126 13.51 10.90 -8.56
C THR A 126 12.66 11.07 -7.29
N PRO A 127 13.11 10.56 -6.13
CA PRO A 127 12.41 10.78 -4.85
C PRO A 127 12.16 12.25 -4.51
N ILE A 128 13.12 13.13 -4.81
CA ILE A 128 13.00 14.57 -4.56
C ILE A 128 11.89 15.17 -5.44
N ALA A 129 11.86 14.85 -6.74
CA ALA A 129 10.84 15.34 -7.64
C ALA A 129 9.42 14.85 -7.25
N LEU A 130 9.30 13.63 -6.71
CA LEU A 130 8.04 13.13 -6.18
C LEU A 130 7.54 13.96 -5.00
N VAL A 131 8.41 14.19 -4.00
CA VAL A 131 8.06 14.96 -2.81
C VAL A 131 7.78 16.43 -3.16
N ASP A 132 8.52 17.02 -4.11
CA ASP A 132 8.26 18.39 -4.56
C ASP A 132 6.91 18.52 -5.29
N SER A 133 6.50 17.49 -6.04
CA SER A 133 5.27 17.51 -6.84
C SER A 133 4.02 17.19 -6.02
N PHE A 134 4.13 16.25 -5.09
CA PHE A 134 2.99 15.65 -4.40
C PHE A 134 3.10 15.72 -2.87
N GLY A 135 4.17 16.29 -2.32
CA GLY A 135 4.45 16.21 -0.89
C GLY A 135 4.62 14.77 -0.40
N GLY A 136 4.52 14.58 0.91
CA GLY A 136 4.53 13.26 1.53
C GLY A 136 5.93 12.67 1.75
N VAL A 137 5.99 11.35 1.86
CA VAL A 137 7.21 10.60 2.19
C VAL A 137 7.39 9.44 1.24
N VAL A 138 8.59 9.32 0.67
CA VAL A 138 8.96 8.18 -0.17
C VAL A 138 9.27 6.99 0.72
N LEU A 139 8.72 5.83 0.37
CA LEU A 139 8.84 4.57 1.10
C LEU A 139 9.45 3.50 0.21
N SER A 140 10.22 2.61 0.83
CA SER A 140 10.53 1.27 0.34
C SER A 140 9.36 0.32 0.57
N TRP A 141 9.41 -0.87 -0.01
CA TRP A 141 8.38 -1.89 0.22
C TRP A 141 8.28 -2.32 1.69
N ASP A 142 9.41 -2.49 2.38
CA ASP A 142 9.41 -2.82 3.81
C ASP A 142 8.76 -1.69 4.64
N GLU A 143 9.01 -0.42 4.30
CA GLU A 143 8.36 0.71 4.95
C GLU A 143 6.86 0.81 4.63
N VAL A 144 6.43 0.36 3.45
CA VAL A 144 5.00 0.19 3.12
C VAL A 144 4.37 -0.88 4.01
N LEU A 145 5.00 -2.04 4.15
CA LEU A 145 4.53 -3.11 5.04
C LEU A 145 4.45 -2.61 6.49
N ASP A 146 5.45 -1.87 6.97
CA ASP A 146 5.45 -1.30 8.32
C ASP A 146 4.42 -0.17 8.48
N HIS A 147 4.15 0.61 7.44
CA HIS A 147 3.09 1.60 7.43
C HIS A 147 1.72 0.91 7.58
N VAL A 148 1.44 -0.09 6.75
CA VAL A 148 0.17 -0.82 6.75
C VAL A 148 -0.01 -1.61 8.04
N ARG A 149 1.02 -2.26 8.59
CA ARG A 149 0.94 -2.96 9.88
C ARG A 149 0.52 -2.05 11.03
N ARG A 150 0.97 -0.79 11.03
CA ARG A 150 0.67 0.19 12.10
C ARG A 150 -0.70 0.85 11.92
N ASN A 151 -1.16 1.00 10.67
CA ASN A 151 -2.32 1.82 10.32
C ASN A 151 -3.52 1.01 9.78
N GLY A 152 -3.37 -0.29 9.51
CA GLY A 152 -4.33 -1.18 8.82
C GLY A 152 -5.64 -1.48 9.55
N HIS A 153 -6.02 -0.68 10.55
CA HIS A 153 -7.34 -0.72 11.19
C HIS A 153 -8.26 0.44 10.77
N THR A 154 -7.77 1.41 10.00
CA THR A 154 -8.61 2.48 9.49
C THR A 154 -9.28 2.03 8.21
N HIS A 155 -10.31 1.18 8.31
CA HIS A 155 -11.53 1.17 7.49
C HIS A 155 -12.46 0.05 8.00
N ALA A 156 -12.79 0.08 9.30
CA ALA A 156 -14.10 -0.36 9.72
C ALA A 156 -15.08 0.76 9.32
N HIS A 157 -16.14 0.40 8.59
CA HIS A 157 -17.31 1.24 8.44
C HIS A 157 -17.83 1.62 9.83
N ASP A 158 -17.49 2.80 10.35
CA ASP A 158 -18.24 3.44 11.45
C ASP A 158 -17.80 4.90 11.58
N GLY A 159 -18.78 5.81 11.50
CA GLY A 159 -18.57 7.22 11.77
C GLY A 159 -18.23 7.42 13.24
N ALA A 160 -17.02 7.91 13.53
CA ALA A 160 -16.72 8.53 14.81
C ALA A 160 -15.65 9.61 14.61
N ILE A 161 -16.08 10.86 14.79
CA ILE A 161 -15.19 11.97 15.13
C ILE A 161 -14.44 11.58 16.41
N GLN A 162 -13.11 11.57 16.38
CA GLN A 162 -12.34 11.88 17.58
C GLN A 162 -11.26 12.90 17.28
N ALA A 163 -11.57 14.13 17.69
CA ALA A 163 -10.62 15.17 17.98
C ALA A 163 -9.85 14.84 19.27
N GLY A 164 -8.55 15.15 19.28
CA GLY A 164 -7.79 15.51 20.47
C GLY A 164 -6.94 14.40 21.10
N ALA A 165 -5.62 14.64 21.16
CA ALA A 165 -4.97 15.06 22.42
C ALA A 165 -3.43 15.14 22.22
N LEU A 166 -2.90 16.37 22.29
CA LEU A 166 -1.50 16.61 22.68
C LEU A 166 -1.43 16.64 24.21
N PRO A 167 -0.49 15.97 24.88
CA PRO A 167 -0.36 16.10 26.33
C PRO A 167 0.43 17.37 26.69
N ALA A 168 -0.23 18.30 27.39
CA ALA A 168 0.43 19.29 28.22
C ALA A 168 0.41 18.78 29.67
N SER A 169 1.57 18.39 30.20
CA SER A 169 1.73 18.04 31.60
C SER A 169 2.17 19.26 32.41
N GLY A 170 1.21 19.95 33.03
CA GLY A 170 1.43 20.88 34.14
C GLY A 170 1.24 20.14 35.47
N HIS A 171 2.24 20.21 36.35
CA HIS A 171 2.22 19.66 37.70
C HIS A 171 1.44 20.60 38.63
N ASP A 172 0.45 20.05 39.34
CA ASP A 172 -0.34 20.71 40.38
C ASP A 172 0.03 20.09 41.74
N VAL A 173 0.39 20.92 42.74
CA VAL A 173 0.56 20.49 44.15
C VAL A 173 0.00 21.55 45.10
N HIS A 174 -1.14 21.17 45.69
CA HIS A 174 -1.59 21.35 47.08
C HIS A 174 -1.80 22.75 47.68
N SER A 175 -3.09 23.09 47.81
CA SER A 175 -3.85 23.26 49.06
C SER A 175 -3.10 23.67 50.34
N ARG A 176 -3.38 24.88 50.85
CA ARG A 176 -3.58 25.16 52.29
C ARG A 176 -4.61 26.26 52.52
N HIS A 177 -5.56 25.94 53.40
CA HIS A 177 -6.54 26.86 54.00
C HIS A 177 -5.84 27.84 54.95
N ALA A 178 -6.28 29.10 54.95
CA ALA A 178 -6.18 30.01 56.09
C ALA A 178 -7.35 31.01 56.05
N VAL A 179 -8.15 31.00 57.11
CA VAL A 179 -9.24 31.94 57.42
C VAL A 179 -8.62 33.16 58.10
N VAL A 180 -8.88 34.39 57.63
CA VAL A 180 -8.85 35.63 58.44
C VAL A 180 -9.84 36.68 57.88
N GLU A 181 -10.87 36.94 58.69
CA GLU A 181 -11.60 38.18 59.04
C GLU A 181 -11.83 39.36 58.06
N HIS A 182 -13.11 39.78 58.04
CA HIS A 182 -13.68 41.14 58.12
C HIS A 182 -13.01 42.31 57.35
N THR A 183 -13.74 42.89 56.38
CA THR A 183 -14.26 44.26 56.47
C THR A 183 -15.23 44.59 55.32
N VAL A 184 -16.20 45.43 55.68
CA VAL A 184 -17.25 46.04 54.87
C VAL A 184 -16.65 47.01 53.85
N ASP A 185 -17.09 46.98 52.59
CA ASP A 185 -17.51 48.22 51.93
C ASP A 185 -18.48 48.00 50.76
N GLN A 186 -19.50 48.84 50.71
CA GLN A 186 -20.51 48.94 49.68
C GLN A 186 -20.29 50.24 48.92
N ALA A 187 -20.05 50.16 47.61
CA ALA A 187 -20.41 51.24 46.68
C ALA A 187 -20.42 50.72 45.25
N GLY A 188 -21.62 50.63 44.67
CA GLY A 188 -21.82 50.62 43.23
C GLY A 188 -21.79 52.06 42.66
N PRO A 189 -21.62 52.22 41.33
CA PRO A 189 -21.47 53.50 40.64
C PRO A 189 -22.84 54.17 40.38
N PRO A 190 -22.93 55.40 39.81
CA PRO A 190 -21.90 56.33 39.33
C PRO A 190 -21.72 57.62 40.14
#